data_AF-A0A7J9KR68-F1
#
_entry.id   AF-A0A7J9KR68-F1
#
_cell.length_a   1.000
_cell.length_b   1.000
_cell.length_c   1.000
_cell.angle_alpha   90.00
_cell.angle_beta   90.00
_cell.angle_gamma   90.00
#
_symmetry.space_group_name_H-M   'P 1'
#
loop_
_entity.id
_entity.type
_entity.pdbx_description
1 polymer ?
#
loop_
_entity_poly.entity_id
_entity_poly.type
_entity_poly.pdbx_seq_one_letter_code
_entity_poly.pdbx_strand_id
1 'polypeptide(L)'
;MLKTKPNLESRIGTMKMDWSIVYDMFSGKNNSSFGWDEHRQLIVVEDAVWDSYKNSHKEASQFKHCSFPYCDQLTTIYAKDRATRKDA
;
A
#
# COMPACT_ATOMS: atom_id res chain seq x y z
N MET A 1 -7.27 8.13 -29.22
CA MET A 1 -6.51 8.30 -27.96
C MET A 1 -7.38 9.04 -26.97
N LEU A 2 -7.85 8.37 -25.91
CA LEU A 2 -8.55 9.03 -24.81
C LEU A 2 -7.50 9.79 -23.99
N LYS A 3 -7.36 11.11 -24.21
CA LYS A 3 -6.57 11.96 -23.31
C LYS A 3 -7.32 12.07 -21.99
N THR A 4 -6.79 11.44 -20.96
CA THR A 4 -7.26 11.59 -19.59
C THR A 4 -7.00 13.01 -19.10
N LYS A 5 -7.94 13.56 -18.34
CA LYS A 5 -7.77 14.90 -17.74
C LYS A 5 -6.59 14.85 -16.76
N PRO A 6 -5.73 15.88 -16.68
CA PRO A 6 -4.52 15.87 -15.85
C PRO A 6 -4.80 15.65 -14.35
N ASN A 7 -6.02 15.98 -13.88
CA ASN A 7 -6.45 15.73 -12.51
C ASN A 7 -6.75 14.24 -12.19
N LEU A 8 -7.01 13.43 -13.21
CA LEU A 8 -7.25 12.00 -13.06
C LEU A 8 -5.93 11.23 -13.00
N GLU A 9 -4.95 11.64 -13.81
CA GLU A 9 -3.61 11.04 -13.82
C GLU A 9 -2.90 11.24 -12.49
N SER A 10 -2.97 12.43 -11.90
CA SER A 10 -2.40 12.69 -10.58
C SER A 10 -3.04 11.82 -9.50
N ARG A 11 -4.39 11.72 -9.49
CA ARG A 11 -5.12 10.87 -8.55
C ARG A 11 -4.78 9.39 -8.68
N ILE A 12 -4.69 8.89 -9.91
CA ILE A 12 -4.29 7.49 -10.17
C ILE A 12 -2.86 7.26 -9.67
N GLY A 13 -1.96 8.21 -9.92
CA GLY A 13 -0.58 8.16 -9.41
C GLY A 13 -0.52 8.08 -7.89
N THR A 14 -1.24 8.96 -7.18
CA THR A 14 -1.34 8.95 -5.72
C THR A 14 -1.92 7.63 -5.21
N MET A 15 -3.02 7.14 -5.79
CA MET A 15 -3.65 5.89 -5.36
C MET A 15 -2.73 4.67 -5.54
N LYS A 16 -1.95 4.63 -6.63
CA LYS A 16 -0.95 3.58 -6.85
C LYS A 16 0.21 3.66 -5.85
N MET A 17 0.64 4.87 -5.50
CA MET A 17 1.68 5.11 -4.50
C MET A 17 1.22 4.64 -3.11
N ASP A 18 0.04 5.07 -2.68
CA ASP A 18 -0.53 4.69 -1.38
C ASP A 18 -0.75 3.18 -1.28
N TRP A 19 -1.30 2.56 -2.34
CA TRP A 19 -1.43 1.10 -2.42
C TRP A 19 -0.08 0.40 -2.27
N SER A 20 0.98 0.89 -2.93
CA SER A 20 2.31 0.27 -2.83
C SER A 20 2.83 0.31 -1.39
N ILE A 21 2.60 1.41 -0.67
CA ILE A 21 3.04 1.56 0.73
C ILE A 21 2.31 0.54 1.61
N VAL A 22 0.98 0.46 1.50
CA VAL A 22 0.16 -0.48 2.29
C VAL A 22 0.51 -1.93 1.93
N TYR A 23 0.63 -2.25 0.64
CA TYR A 23 0.97 -3.58 0.16
C TYR A 23 2.34 -4.04 0.68
N ASP A 24 3.36 -3.16 0.66
CA ASP A 24 4.69 -3.48 1.16
C ASP A 24 4.71 -3.75 2.67
N MET A 25 3.80 -3.15 3.45
CA MET A 25 3.68 -3.45 4.88
C MET A 25 3.25 -4.89 5.11
N PHE A 26 2.13 -5.35 4.57
CA PHE A 26 1.59 -6.67 4.91
C PHE A 26 2.12 -7.80 4.00
N SER A 27 2.63 -7.50 2.80
CA SER A 27 3.18 -8.49 1.86
C SER A 27 4.72 -8.48 1.78
N GLY A 28 5.39 -7.57 2.47
CA GLY A 28 6.84 -7.45 2.44
C GLY A 28 7.54 -8.62 3.12
N LYS A 29 8.56 -9.20 2.46
CA LYS A 29 9.35 -10.33 3.00
C LYS A 29 9.95 -10.09 4.39
N ASN A 30 10.21 -8.83 4.75
CA ASN A 30 10.81 -8.44 6.03
C ASN A 30 9.80 -7.88 7.04
N ASN A 31 8.51 -7.84 6.68
CA ASN A 31 7.46 -7.21 7.48
C ASN A 31 6.51 -8.27 8.07
N SER A 32 7.04 -9.42 8.52
CA SER A 32 6.22 -10.50 9.12
C SER A 32 5.43 -10.07 10.34
N SER A 33 5.81 -8.96 10.97
CA SER A 33 5.14 -8.38 12.14
C SER A 33 3.90 -7.55 11.79
N PHE A 34 3.63 -7.31 10.50
CA PHE A 34 2.45 -6.60 10.02
C PHE A 34 1.43 -7.61 9.49
N GLY A 35 0.27 -7.65 10.13
CA GLY A 35 -0.91 -8.36 9.65
C GLY A 35 -1.80 -7.49 8.77
N TRP A 36 -2.73 -8.14 8.09
CA TRP A 36 -3.78 -7.52 7.30
C TRP A 36 -5.14 -8.02 7.78
N ASP A 37 -6.04 -7.11 8.13
CA ASP A 37 -7.46 -7.43 8.37
C ASP A 37 -8.19 -7.35 7.02
N GLU A 38 -8.46 -8.49 6.41
CA GLU A 38 -9.15 -8.57 5.11
C GLU A 38 -10.57 -7.99 5.16
N HIS A 39 -11.26 -8.08 6.31
CA HIS A 39 -12.63 -7.61 6.41
C HIS A 39 -12.69 -6.09 6.56
N ARG A 40 -11.80 -5.52 7.37
CA ARG A 40 -11.70 -4.06 7.61
C ARG A 40 -10.81 -3.35 6.59
N GLN A 41 -10.08 -4.12 5.78
CA GLN A 41 -9.09 -3.66 4.80
C GLN A 41 -8.10 -2.69 5.44
N LEU A 42 -7.43 -3.11 6.53
CA LEU A 42 -6.45 -2.28 7.24
C LEU A 42 -5.30 -3.09 7.84
N ILE A 43 -4.23 -2.38 8.19
CA ILE A 43 -3.04 -2.95 8.81
C ILE A 43 -3.29 -3.27 10.29
N VAL A 44 -2.94 -4.49 10.70
CA VAL A 44 -2.99 -4.94 12.10
C VAL A 44 -1.57 -5.15 12.58
N VAL A 45 -1.17 -4.45 13.64
CA VAL A 45 0.21 -4.48 14.13
C VAL A 45 0.26 -4.03 15.58
N GLU A 46 1.19 -4.57 16.34
CA GLU A 46 1.44 -4.16 17.72
C GLU A 46 1.96 -2.71 17.78
N ASP A 47 1.55 -1.98 18.82
CA ASP A 47 1.92 -0.57 18.99
C ASP A 47 3.44 -0.37 19.02
N ALA A 48 4.18 -1.27 19.69
CA ALA A 48 5.64 -1.22 19.77
C ALA A 48 6.32 -1.37 18.39
N VAL A 49 5.81 -2.29 17.56
CA VAL A 49 6.31 -2.49 16.19
C VAL A 49 5.99 -1.27 15.33
N TRP A 50 4.79 -0.71 15.46
CA TRP A 50 4.40 0.51 14.75
C TRP A 50 5.27 1.71 15.10
N ASP A 51 5.53 1.92 16.39
CA ASP A 51 6.31 3.05 16.87
C ASP A 51 7.77 3.00 16.42
N SER A 52 8.33 1.80 16.25
CA SER A 52 9.63 1.60 15.62
C SER A 52 9.58 1.91 14.12
N TYR A 53 8.57 1.39 13.42
CA TYR A 53 8.43 1.47 11.96
C TYR A 53 8.19 2.90 11.46
N LYS A 54 7.37 3.69 12.15
CA LYS A 54 7.00 5.06 11.73
C LYS A 54 8.20 6.02 11.70
N ASN A 55 9.28 5.71 12.41
CA ASN A 55 10.48 6.56 12.43
C ASN A 55 11.26 6.49 11.12
N SER A 56 11.27 5.32 10.47
CA SER A 56 11.93 5.09 9.17
C SER A 56 10.99 5.24 7.97
N HIS A 57 9.67 5.12 8.18
CA HIS A 57 8.65 5.21 7.13
C HIS A 57 7.59 6.24 7.53
N LYS A 58 7.84 7.53 7.26
CA LYS A 58 6.94 8.61 7.71
C LYS A 58 5.64 8.63 6.91
N GLU A 59 5.71 8.31 5.63
CA GLU A 59 4.61 8.20 4.68
C GLU A 59 3.60 7.11 5.08
N ALA A 60 4.05 6.12 5.85
CA ALA A 60 3.24 5.04 6.37
C ALA A 60 2.31 5.46 7.53
N SER A 61 2.66 6.55 8.22
CA SER A 61 2.03 6.94 9.49
C SER A 61 0.51 7.08 9.40
N GLN A 62 0.01 7.50 8.24
CA GLN A 62 -1.41 7.68 7.96
C GLN A 62 -2.22 6.38 7.86
N PHE A 63 -1.58 5.20 7.75
CA PHE A 63 -2.29 3.94 7.44
C PHE A 63 -2.58 3.05 8.65
N LYS A 64 -2.08 3.34 9.86
CA LYS A 64 -2.27 2.47 11.05
C LYS A 64 -3.73 2.18 11.38
N HIS A 65 -4.54 3.23 11.29
CA HIS A 65 -5.93 3.24 11.75
C HIS A 65 -6.90 3.59 10.62
N CYS A 66 -6.40 3.65 9.39
CA CYS A 66 -7.20 3.99 8.22
C CYS A 66 -7.49 2.73 7.44
N SER A 67 -8.78 2.51 7.15
CA SER A 67 -9.18 1.53 6.15
C SER A 67 -8.67 1.97 4.78
N PHE A 68 -8.10 1.04 4.03
CA PHE A 68 -7.73 1.21 2.64
C PHE A 68 -8.67 0.36 1.77
N PRO A 69 -9.91 0.83 1.54
CA PRO A 69 -10.88 0.09 0.74
C PRO A 69 -10.32 -0.12 -0.67
N TYR A 70 -10.70 -1.24 -1.29
CA TYR A 70 -10.26 -1.67 -2.62
C TYR A 70 -8.80 -2.14 -2.72
N CYS A 71 -8.13 -2.43 -1.59
CA CYS A 71 -6.75 -2.94 -1.59
C CYS A 71 -6.63 -4.21 -2.46
N ASP A 72 -7.59 -5.12 -2.40
CA ASP A 72 -7.60 -6.37 -3.18
C ASP A 72 -7.76 -6.11 -4.69
N GLN A 73 -8.58 -5.14 -5.05
CA GLN A 73 -8.80 -4.76 -6.44
C GLN A 73 -7.55 -4.10 -7.02
N LEU A 74 -6.93 -3.18 -6.25
CA LEU A 74 -5.68 -2.54 -6.62
C LEU A 74 -4.53 -3.54 -6.70
N THR A 75 -4.50 -4.54 -5.82
CA THR A 75 -3.55 -5.66 -5.89
C THR A 75 -3.73 -6.45 -7.18
N THR A 76 -4.97 -6.76 -7.56
CA THR A 76 -5.27 -7.44 -8.83
C THR A 76 -4.77 -6.67 -10.05
N ILE A 77 -4.88 -5.34 -10.02
CA ILE A 77 -4.48 -4.45 -11.13
C ILE A 77 -2.96 -4.27 -11.17
N TYR A 78 -2.32 -3.96 -10.03
CA TYR A 78 -0.94 -3.46 -9.99
C TYR A 78 0.11 -4.49 -9.54
N ALA A 79 -0.27 -5.61 -8.91
CA ALA A 79 0.71 -6.59 -8.45
C ALA A 79 1.47 -7.24 -9.63
N LYS A 80 0.79 -7.46 -10.76
CA LYS A 80 1.40 -8.00 -11.98
C LYS A 80 2.51 -7.07 -12.51
N ASP A 81 2.23 -5.77 -12.60
CA ASP A 81 3.21 -4.77 -13.06
C ASP A 81 4.43 -4.68 -12.12
N ARG A 82 4.24 -4.94 -10.82
CA ARG A 82 5.30 -4.91 -9.82
C ARG A 82 6.25 -6.10 -9.95
N ALA A 83 5.75 -7.28 -10.31
CA ALA A 83 6.57 -8.47 -10.50
C ALA A 83 7.52 -8.33 -11.69
N THR A 84 7.04 -7.73 -12.79
CA THR A 84 7.79 -7.61 -14.05
C THR A 84 8.99 -6.66 -13.99
N ARG A 85 9.11 -5.79 -12.97
CA ARG A 85 10.26 -4.88 -12.81
C ARG A 85 11.50 -5.55 -12.18
N LYS A 86 11.39 -6.77 -11.65
CA LYS A 86 12.52 -7.45 -10.99
C LYS A 86 13.47 -8.20 -11.94
N ASP A 87 13.15 -8.26 -13.23
CA ASP A 87 13.93 -9.00 -14.24
C ASP A 87 14.68 -8.08 -15.24
N ALA A 88 14.97 -6.83 -14.88
CA ALA A 88 15.75 -5.89 -15.69
C ALA A 88 16.91 -5.27 -14.88
#